data_AF-A0A8D8XS15-F1
#
_entry.id   AF-A0A8D8XS15-F1
#
_cell.length_a   1.000
_cell.length_b   1.000
_cell.length_c   1.000
_cell.angle_alpha   90.00
_cell.angle_beta   90.00
_cell.angle_gamma   90.00
#
_symmetry.space_group_name_H-M   'P 1'
#
loop_
_entity.id
_entity.type
_entity.pdbx_description
1 polymer ?
#
loop_
_entity_poly.entity_id
_entity_poly.type
_entity_poly.pdbx_seq_one_letter_code
_entity_poly.pdbx_strand_id
1 'polypeptide(L)'
;MKTYRIPSFLVWFYLGTLSPVQILSQCSEGSLITYRLSVNTFWSQEAFPKHFPDTRPVAQWSKLYGVSHKNNLTLFQVGTLADKSLQQFAEFGKTDEYESRLNHSLVLSQFYAPPIKKGVGVTSTMFFVSGEYSKVSFVMKIHPSPDWFIGMDSLDLCYNGTWIENKSIVATPMDAGTDEGFTFTAPDYANEVPEAVYTITSTFPREPYSSLYYKDLTTLPTMAEFIITKELEYAKKSEKIHKTKPCPEIKAIAAIQNITTTLFMPQTSESNSNQTLFSNSTKNSTPNINGTSVAQLQNIIEHIQLNNNSTESLDRTSMETSSEFQVRKRRKRKNKKHLKSVVQMLKEILNNEQTNESESKETDKVKKRSNGENKEKKGKQKTSKALRERNNDKQQTVSKQTNLAKSKNKTSNTQRNKKRHERTKHKTELDVQDS
;
A
#
# COMPACT_ATOMS: atom_id res chain seq x y z
N MET A 1 -56.96 -59.89 -24.36
CA MET A 1 -55.93 -59.13 -25.10
C MET A 1 -55.90 -57.69 -24.61
N LYS A 2 -54.75 -57.26 -24.07
CA LYS A 2 -54.17 -55.90 -24.20
C LYS A 2 -52.91 -55.86 -23.36
N THR A 3 -51.82 -56.34 -23.95
CA THR A 3 -50.45 -56.19 -23.46
C THR A 3 -50.00 -54.76 -23.75
N TYR A 4 -49.69 -53.98 -22.72
CA TYR A 4 -49.07 -52.67 -22.86
C TYR A 4 -47.55 -52.79 -22.80
N ARG A 5 -46.89 -52.47 -23.91
CA ARG A 5 -45.44 -52.30 -24.04
C ARG A 5 -45.04 -50.97 -23.40
N ILE A 6 -44.06 -51.00 -22.50
CA ILE A 6 -43.36 -49.81 -22.00
C ILE A 6 -42.17 -49.54 -22.94
N PRO A 7 -42.02 -48.34 -23.52
CA PRO A 7 -40.84 -48.03 -24.35
C PRO A 7 -39.66 -47.60 -23.47
N SER A 8 -38.47 -48.04 -23.87
CA SER A 8 -37.17 -47.59 -23.38
C SER A 8 -37.07 -46.06 -23.32
N PHE A 9 -37.01 -45.52 -22.11
CA PHE A 9 -36.50 -44.16 -21.89
C PHE A 9 -34.99 -44.22 -21.68
N LEU A 10 -34.29 -43.54 -22.58
CA LEU A 10 -32.86 -43.26 -22.54
C LEU A 10 -32.48 -42.60 -21.21
N VAL A 11 -31.69 -43.30 -20.40
CA VAL A 11 -31.00 -42.72 -19.25
C VAL A 11 -29.89 -41.81 -19.78
N TRP A 12 -30.18 -40.52 -19.91
CA TRP A 12 -29.15 -39.51 -20.06
C TRP A 12 -28.41 -39.38 -18.72
N PHE A 13 -27.19 -39.92 -18.67
CA PHE A 13 -26.22 -39.59 -17.64
C PHE A 13 -25.95 -38.08 -17.71
N TYR A 14 -26.52 -37.32 -16.79
CA TYR A 14 -26.03 -35.99 -16.46
C TYR A 14 -24.61 -36.17 -15.90
N LEU A 15 -23.60 -36.01 -16.76
CA LEU A 15 -22.27 -35.63 -16.29
C LEU A 15 -22.42 -34.25 -15.65
N GLY A 16 -22.57 -34.23 -14.34
CA GLY A 16 -22.47 -33.01 -13.56
C GLY A 16 -21.09 -32.40 -13.83
N THR A 17 -21.06 -31.29 -14.55
CA THR A 17 -19.89 -30.44 -14.62
C THR A 17 -19.62 -29.97 -13.19
N LEU A 18 -18.59 -30.53 -12.55
CA LEU A 18 -18.00 -29.92 -11.36
C LEU A 18 -17.51 -28.55 -11.78
N SER A 19 -18.31 -27.51 -11.51
CA SER A 19 -17.79 -26.16 -11.44
C SER A 19 -16.62 -26.18 -10.45
N PRO A 20 -15.44 -25.66 -10.81
CA PRO A 20 -14.37 -25.52 -9.83
C PRO A 20 -14.92 -24.68 -8.68
N VAL A 21 -14.89 -25.25 -7.47
CA VAL A 21 -15.12 -24.51 -6.24
C VAL A 21 -14.15 -23.33 -6.29
N GLN A 22 -14.68 -22.13 -6.50
CA GLN A 22 -13.91 -20.91 -6.42
C GLN A 22 -13.43 -20.83 -4.97
N ILE A 23 -12.18 -21.22 -4.72
CA ILE A 23 -11.51 -20.95 -3.46
C ILE A 23 -11.60 -19.44 -3.32
N LEU A 24 -12.37 -18.95 -2.34
CA LEU A 24 -12.36 -17.55 -1.94
C LEU A 24 -10.89 -17.17 -1.76
N SER A 25 -10.39 -16.29 -2.64
CA SER A 25 -9.02 -15.82 -2.55
C SER A 25 -8.88 -15.10 -1.22
N GLN A 26 -8.20 -15.73 -0.27
CA GLN A 26 -7.89 -15.12 1.02
C GLN A 26 -6.72 -14.15 0.81
N CYS A 27 -6.76 -12.96 1.41
CA CYS A 27 -5.61 -12.04 1.36
C CYS A 27 -4.38 -12.73 1.96
N SER A 28 -3.21 -12.43 1.40
CA SER A 28 -1.99 -13.16 1.75
C SER A 28 -1.73 -13.11 3.26
N GLU A 29 -1.58 -14.29 3.88
CA GLU A 29 -1.37 -14.42 5.33
C GLU A 29 -0.10 -13.70 5.83
N GLY A 30 0.83 -13.38 4.93
CA GLY A 30 2.07 -12.67 5.22
C GLY A 30 2.06 -11.16 4.98
N SER A 31 0.94 -10.56 4.54
CA SER A 31 0.86 -9.10 4.35
C SER A 31 0.38 -8.41 5.63
N LEU A 32 1.15 -7.44 6.12
CA LEU A 32 0.72 -6.49 7.16
C LEU A 32 0.41 -5.16 6.49
N ILE A 33 -0.81 -4.65 6.63
CA ILE A 33 -1.24 -3.41 5.98
C ILE A 33 -1.51 -2.36 7.05
N THR A 34 -1.03 -1.14 6.80
CA THR A 34 -1.39 0.02 7.61
C THR A 34 -2.50 0.79 6.92
N TYR A 35 -3.59 1.03 7.65
CA TYR A 35 -4.69 1.88 7.22
C TYR A 35 -4.76 3.15 8.07
N ARG A 36 -5.20 4.24 7.45
CA ARG A 36 -5.67 5.44 8.13
C ARG A 36 -7.20 5.41 8.19
N LEU A 37 -7.75 5.59 9.38
CA LEU A 37 -9.15 5.96 9.58
C LEU A 37 -9.22 7.45 9.88
N SER A 38 -9.90 8.20 9.01
CA SER A 38 -10.27 9.60 9.23
C SER A 38 -11.78 9.69 9.43
N VAL A 39 -12.20 10.44 10.45
CA VAL A 39 -13.62 10.70 10.73
C VAL A 39 -13.87 12.18 10.54
N ASN A 40 -14.66 12.51 9.53
CA ASN A 40 -15.15 13.86 9.29
C ASN A 40 -16.53 13.97 9.94
N THR A 41 -16.75 14.99 10.75
CA THR A 41 -18.01 15.22 11.45
C THR A 41 -18.64 16.53 11.00
N PHE A 42 -19.96 16.52 10.85
CA PHE A 42 -20.77 17.58 10.26
C PHE A 42 -21.98 17.92 11.14
N TRP A 43 -21.94 17.59 12.43
CA TRP A 43 -23.02 17.88 13.37
C TRP A 43 -23.02 19.38 13.70
N SER A 44 -23.76 20.16 12.92
CA SER A 44 -23.93 21.60 13.07
C SER A 44 -25.38 21.96 13.41
N GLN A 45 -25.58 23.16 13.97
CA GLN A 45 -26.92 23.69 14.23
C GLN A 45 -27.73 23.92 12.95
N GLU A 46 -27.06 24.20 11.83
CA GLU A 46 -27.72 24.38 10.54
C GLU A 46 -28.29 23.06 9.99
N ALA A 47 -27.49 21.99 10.04
CA ALA A 47 -27.91 20.68 9.56
C ALA A 47 -28.87 19.99 10.55
N PHE A 48 -28.62 20.14 11.86
CA PHE A 48 -29.39 19.51 12.93
C PHE A 48 -29.92 20.57 13.91
N PRO A 49 -30.91 21.40 13.54
CA PRO A 49 -31.35 22.52 14.37
C PRO A 49 -32.15 22.11 15.62
N LYS A 50 -32.72 20.91 15.63
CA LYS A 50 -33.62 20.47 16.69
C LYS A 50 -32.83 20.12 17.94
N HIS A 51 -33.07 20.87 19.02
CA HIS A 51 -32.40 20.71 20.32
C HIS A 51 -30.87 20.72 20.24
N PHE A 52 -30.28 21.40 19.25
CA PHE A 52 -28.83 21.42 19.06
C PHE A 52 -28.14 21.88 20.36
N PRO A 53 -27.22 21.08 20.95
CA PRO A 53 -26.63 21.41 22.23
C PRO A 53 -25.54 22.48 22.04
N ASP A 54 -25.92 23.74 22.19
CA ASP A 54 -25.02 24.90 22.08
C ASP A 54 -24.36 25.28 23.41
N THR A 55 -24.85 24.75 24.53
CA THR A 55 -24.40 25.09 25.87
C THR A 55 -24.45 23.89 26.84
N ARG A 56 -23.39 23.74 27.66
CA ARG A 56 -23.27 22.87 28.84
C ARG A 56 -23.96 21.48 28.77
N PRO A 57 -23.33 20.45 28.16
CA PRO A 57 -22.14 20.51 27.33
C PRO A 57 -22.50 20.85 25.87
N VAL A 58 -21.53 21.42 25.15
CA VAL A 58 -21.69 21.71 23.71
C VAL A 58 -21.62 20.43 22.89
N ALA A 59 -22.24 20.43 21.71
CA ALA A 59 -22.13 19.38 20.70
C ALA A 59 -20.66 19.04 20.44
N GLN A 60 -20.30 17.78 20.66
CA GLN A 60 -18.95 17.25 20.55
C GLN A 60 -18.97 15.72 20.36
N TRP A 61 -17.80 15.12 20.26
CA TRP A 61 -17.64 13.69 20.03
C TRP A 61 -16.66 13.10 21.04
N SER A 62 -16.94 11.88 21.49
CA SER A 62 -15.99 11.17 22.35
C SER A 62 -14.70 10.85 21.60
N LYS A 63 -13.72 10.29 22.32
CA LYS A 63 -12.64 9.55 21.66
C LYS A 63 -13.24 8.42 20.82
N LEU A 64 -12.64 8.13 19.68
CA LEU A 64 -12.94 6.92 18.94
C LEU A 64 -12.20 5.76 19.60
N TYR A 65 -12.86 4.61 19.70
CA TYR A 65 -12.24 3.34 20.07
C TYR A 65 -12.45 2.33 18.96
N GLY A 66 -11.40 1.61 18.58
CA GLY A 66 -11.50 0.58 17.56
C GLY A 66 -10.49 -0.53 17.69
N VAL A 67 -10.79 -1.64 17.01
CA VAL A 67 -9.96 -2.83 16.95
C VAL A 67 -9.93 -3.39 15.53
N SER A 68 -8.79 -3.94 15.13
CA SER A 68 -8.72 -4.87 14.00
C SER A 68 -8.70 -6.31 14.51
N HIS A 69 -9.50 -7.17 13.90
CA HIS A 69 -9.84 -8.46 14.48
C HIS A 69 -10.19 -9.54 13.44
N LYS A 70 -10.34 -10.77 13.93
CA LYS A 70 -10.87 -11.92 13.16
C LYS A 70 -12.40 -11.93 13.16
N ASN A 71 -13.01 -12.87 12.44
CA ASN A 71 -14.46 -13.02 12.28
C ASN A 71 -15.32 -13.12 13.55
N ASN A 72 -14.76 -13.46 14.71
CA ASN A 72 -15.52 -13.82 15.91
C ASN A 72 -15.58 -12.73 16.99
N LEU A 73 -15.23 -11.49 16.65
CA LEU A 73 -15.25 -10.38 17.59
C LEU A 73 -16.20 -9.30 17.06
N THR A 74 -17.11 -8.86 17.91
CA THR A 74 -18.06 -7.77 17.64
C THR A 74 -17.93 -6.73 18.75
N LEU A 75 -17.89 -5.46 18.36
CA LEU A 75 -18.00 -4.35 19.33
C LEU A 75 -19.46 -4.02 19.60
N PHE A 76 -20.28 -4.05 18.55
CA PHE A 76 -21.73 -3.88 18.61
C PHE A 76 -22.36 -4.57 17.40
N GLN A 77 -23.65 -4.87 17.45
CA GLN A 77 -24.37 -5.36 16.27
C GLN A 77 -25.81 -4.86 16.30
N VAL A 78 -26.24 -4.23 15.21
CA VAL A 78 -27.63 -3.78 15.03
C VAL A 78 -28.57 -4.99 15.13
N GLY A 79 -29.65 -4.86 15.90
CA GLY A 79 -30.61 -5.92 16.18
C GLY A 79 -30.22 -6.85 17.33
N THR A 80 -29.14 -6.56 18.05
CA THR A 80 -28.74 -7.30 19.27
C THR A 80 -28.70 -6.38 20.48
N LEU A 81 -28.87 -6.94 21.68
CA LEU A 81 -28.76 -6.17 22.92
C LEU A 81 -27.34 -5.66 23.10
N ALA A 82 -27.20 -4.40 23.55
CA ALA A 82 -25.91 -3.86 23.96
C ALA A 82 -25.34 -4.68 25.12
N ASP A 83 -24.08 -5.10 24.99
CA ASP A 83 -23.37 -5.64 26.14
C ASP A 83 -22.89 -4.51 27.07
N LYS A 84 -22.40 -4.88 28.25
CA LYS A 84 -21.89 -3.92 29.24
C LYS A 84 -20.82 -2.98 28.67
N SER A 85 -20.02 -3.45 27.71
CA SER A 85 -18.96 -2.64 27.11
C SER A 85 -19.50 -1.58 26.17
N LEU A 86 -20.50 -1.92 25.36
CA LEU A 86 -21.19 -0.95 24.53
C LEU A 86 -21.96 0.04 25.38
N GLN A 87 -22.71 -0.42 26.39
CA GLN A 87 -23.43 0.46 27.32
C GLN A 87 -22.52 1.52 27.94
N GLN A 88 -21.43 1.11 28.58
CA GLN A 88 -20.50 2.04 29.25
C GLN A 88 -19.85 3.04 28.29
N PHE A 89 -19.67 2.65 27.02
CA PHE A 89 -19.14 3.54 26.00
C PHE A 89 -20.21 4.49 25.44
N ALA A 90 -21.39 3.97 25.15
CA ALA A 90 -22.54 4.68 24.59
C ALA A 90 -23.05 5.77 25.53
N GLU A 91 -23.11 5.50 26.84
CA GLU A 91 -23.56 6.46 27.86
C GLU A 91 -22.42 7.38 28.31
N PHE A 92 -21.25 6.83 28.62
CA PHE A 92 -20.18 7.57 29.32
C PHE A 92 -18.89 7.78 28.53
N GLY A 93 -18.74 7.17 27.34
CA GLY A 93 -17.50 7.23 26.55
C GLY A 93 -16.33 6.45 27.17
N LYS A 94 -16.59 5.53 28.11
CA LYS A 94 -15.57 4.71 28.80
C LYS A 94 -15.20 3.49 27.96
N THR A 95 -13.91 3.16 27.91
CA THR A 95 -13.39 2.02 27.12
C THR A 95 -12.92 0.85 27.97
N ASP A 96 -12.94 0.99 29.30
CA ASP A 96 -12.39 0.03 30.25
C ASP A 96 -13.04 -1.35 30.09
N GLU A 97 -14.36 -1.41 29.90
CA GLU A 97 -15.09 -2.66 29.73
C GLU A 97 -14.70 -3.37 28.43
N TYR A 98 -14.58 -2.65 27.31
CA TYR A 98 -14.07 -3.20 26.05
C TYR A 98 -12.67 -3.79 26.26
N GLU A 99 -11.74 -2.97 26.76
CA GLU A 99 -10.35 -3.37 26.98
C GLU A 99 -10.22 -4.57 27.93
N SER A 100 -11.09 -4.67 28.94
CA SER A 100 -11.07 -5.74 29.93
C SER A 100 -11.51 -7.10 29.38
N ARG A 101 -12.43 -7.09 28.40
CA ARG A 101 -13.02 -8.31 27.81
C ARG A 101 -12.31 -8.78 26.54
N LEU A 102 -11.48 -7.93 25.94
CA LEU A 102 -10.78 -8.25 24.70
C LEU A 102 -9.95 -9.54 24.81
N ASN A 103 -10.25 -10.49 23.94
CA ASN A 103 -9.38 -11.64 23.71
C ASN A 103 -8.27 -11.23 22.74
N HIS A 104 -7.06 -11.00 23.26
CA HIS A 104 -5.89 -10.62 22.44
C HIS A 104 -5.48 -11.64 21.37
N SER A 105 -6.03 -12.85 21.36
CA SER A 105 -5.81 -13.80 20.24
C SER A 105 -6.71 -13.54 19.03
N LEU A 106 -7.74 -12.71 19.18
CA LEU A 106 -8.69 -12.32 18.14
C LEU A 106 -8.45 -10.91 17.60
N VAL A 107 -7.54 -10.15 18.22
CA VAL A 107 -7.25 -8.74 17.89
C VAL A 107 -5.80 -8.61 17.45
N LEU A 108 -5.55 -7.83 16.39
CA LEU A 108 -4.22 -7.46 15.94
C LEU A 108 -3.82 -6.06 16.41
N SER A 109 -4.73 -5.09 16.27
CA SER A 109 -4.50 -3.69 16.63
C SER A 109 -5.65 -3.18 17.48
N GLN A 110 -5.34 -2.46 18.55
CA GLN A 110 -6.25 -1.59 19.27
C GLN A 110 -5.83 -0.16 18.94
N PHE A 111 -6.79 0.69 18.59
CA PHE A 111 -6.50 2.05 18.14
C PHE A 111 -7.54 3.04 18.66
N TYR A 112 -7.11 4.29 18.77
CA TYR A 112 -7.91 5.40 19.27
C TYR A 112 -7.71 6.61 18.38
N ALA A 113 -8.76 7.40 18.20
CA ALA A 113 -8.63 8.75 17.65
C ALA A 113 -9.00 9.78 18.73
N PRO A 114 -8.31 10.93 18.80
CA PRO A 114 -8.64 11.99 19.76
C PRO A 114 -10.10 12.45 19.66
N PRO A 115 -10.72 12.87 20.77
CA PRO A 115 -12.08 13.42 20.77
C PRO A 115 -12.14 14.75 19.98
N ILE A 116 -13.27 15.01 19.33
CA ILE A 116 -13.54 16.29 18.66
C ILE A 116 -14.38 17.14 19.61
N LYS A 117 -13.87 18.30 20.03
CA LYS A 117 -14.51 19.17 21.05
C LYS A 117 -15.62 20.08 20.50
N LYS A 118 -16.08 19.83 19.26
CA LYS A 118 -17.14 20.54 18.55
C LYS A 118 -17.91 19.54 17.70
N GLY A 119 -19.15 19.85 17.33
CA GLY A 119 -19.97 18.97 16.49
C GLY A 119 -19.42 18.81 15.06
N VAL A 120 -18.69 19.82 14.55
CA VAL A 120 -17.97 19.78 13.27
C VAL A 120 -16.47 19.75 13.50
N GLY A 121 -15.79 18.82 12.82
CA GLY A 121 -14.34 18.66 12.93
C GLY A 121 -13.85 17.35 12.32
N VAL A 122 -12.54 17.13 12.41
CA VAL A 122 -11.89 15.94 11.87
C VAL A 122 -11.02 15.31 12.96
N THR A 123 -11.04 14.00 13.05
CA THR A 123 -10.08 13.21 13.83
C THR A 123 -9.56 12.06 12.98
N SER A 124 -8.36 11.56 13.28
CA SER A 124 -7.82 10.42 12.55
C SER A 124 -6.92 9.55 13.41
N THR A 125 -6.73 8.31 12.97
CA THR A 125 -5.85 7.33 13.61
C THR A 125 -5.36 6.32 12.59
N MET A 126 -4.34 5.55 12.97
CA MET A 126 -3.72 4.52 12.14
C MET A 126 -3.88 3.17 12.83
N PHE A 127 -4.12 2.12 12.05
CA PHE A 127 -4.25 0.76 12.55
C PHE A 127 -3.69 -0.26 11.58
N PHE A 128 -3.39 -1.45 12.09
CA PHE A 128 -2.84 -2.55 11.30
C PHE A 128 -3.90 -3.62 11.04
N VAL A 129 -3.89 -4.17 9.83
CA VAL A 129 -4.62 -5.39 9.47
C VAL A 129 -3.69 -6.40 8.82
N SER A 130 -4.07 -7.67 8.83
CA SER A 130 -3.36 -8.73 8.12
C SER A 130 -4.35 -9.73 7.54
N GLY A 131 -3.90 -10.67 6.70
CA GLY A 131 -4.78 -11.67 6.08
C GLY A 131 -5.62 -12.48 7.08
N GLU A 132 -5.15 -12.64 8.33
CA GLU A 132 -5.88 -13.30 9.41
C GLU A 132 -6.80 -12.35 10.20
N TYR A 133 -6.44 -11.06 10.32
CA TYR A 133 -7.17 -10.03 11.06
C TYR A 133 -7.57 -8.90 10.10
N SER A 134 -8.38 -9.22 9.10
CA SER A 134 -8.75 -8.31 8.01
C SER A 134 -9.91 -7.38 8.33
N LYS A 135 -10.65 -7.68 9.42
CA LYS A 135 -11.83 -6.91 9.83
C LYS A 135 -11.48 -5.78 10.76
N VAL A 136 -12.23 -4.70 10.67
CA VAL A 136 -12.12 -3.55 11.56
C VAL A 136 -13.50 -3.21 12.15
N SER A 137 -13.51 -2.95 13.45
CA SER A 137 -14.67 -2.43 14.18
C SER A 137 -14.28 -1.21 15.00
N PHE A 138 -15.14 -0.21 15.07
CA PHE A 138 -14.92 0.98 15.87
C PHE A 138 -16.23 1.68 16.24
N VAL A 139 -16.18 2.44 17.33
CA VAL A 139 -17.29 3.21 17.89
C VAL A 139 -16.83 4.60 18.31
N MET A 140 -17.73 5.59 18.20
CA MET A 140 -17.55 6.95 18.67
C MET A 140 -18.90 7.49 19.17
N LYS A 141 -18.97 7.92 20.43
CA LYS A 141 -20.18 8.45 21.05
C LYS A 141 -20.49 9.86 20.54
N ILE A 142 -21.76 10.10 20.27
CA ILE A 142 -22.33 11.45 20.06
C ILE A 142 -22.46 12.06 21.46
N HIS A 143 -21.91 13.25 21.70
CA HIS A 143 -21.93 13.82 23.06
C HIS A 143 -22.32 15.31 23.05
N PRO A 144 -23.35 15.73 23.81
CA PRO A 144 -24.20 14.91 24.67
C PRO A 144 -25.20 14.06 23.89
N SER A 145 -25.54 12.91 24.46
CA SER A 145 -26.64 12.03 24.08
C SER A 145 -26.87 11.07 25.27
N PRO A 146 -28.07 10.47 25.38
CA PRO A 146 -28.34 9.42 26.36
C PRO A 146 -27.38 8.23 26.13
N ASP A 147 -27.55 7.52 25.02
CA ASP A 147 -26.70 6.37 24.66
C ASP A 147 -26.36 6.32 23.15
N TRP A 148 -26.49 7.45 22.44
CA TRP A 148 -26.30 7.46 20.99
C TRP A 148 -24.84 7.48 20.56
N PHE A 149 -24.52 6.71 19.52
CA PHE A 149 -23.18 6.59 18.96
C PHE A 149 -23.20 6.43 17.44
N ILE A 150 -22.02 6.55 16.82
CA ILE A 150 -21.76 6.11 15.46
C ILE A 150 -20.65 5.07 15.46
N GLY A 151 -20.63 4.18 14.47
CA GLY A 151 -19.62 3.14 14.41
C GLY A 151 -19.71 2.28 13.17
N MET A 152 -18.76 1.36 13.07
CA MET A 152 -18.73 0.29 12.09
C MET A 152 -18.39 -1.01 12.82
N ASP A 153 -19.10 -2.08 12.52
CA ASP A 153 -18.77 -3.41 13.04
C ASP A 153 -18.38 -4.35 11.90
N SER A 154 -17.29 -5.07 12.10
CA SER A 154 -16.82 -6.18 11.28
C SER A 154 -16.61 -5.87 9.79
N LEU A 155 -16.22 -4.63 9.44
CA LEU A 155 -15.91 -4.26 8.05
C LEU A 155 -14.67 -5.00 7.58
N ASP A 156 -14.81 -5.87 6.59
CA ASP A 156 -13.68 -6.59 5.99
C ASP A 156 -12.95 -5.69 4.98
N LEU A 157 -11.68 -5.39 5.28
CA LEU A 157 -10.81 -4.61 4.39
C LEU A 157 -10.11 -5.49 3.35
N CYS A 158 -10.21 -6.82 3.49
CA CYS A 158 -9.82 -7.79 2.47
C CYS A 158 -11.08 -8.28 1.75
N TYR A 159 -11.21 -7.96 0.46
CA TYR A 159 -12.34 -8.45 -0.34
C TYR A 159 -11.82 -9.17 -1.58
N ASN A 160 -12.26 -10.43 -1.78
CA ASN A 160 -11.83 -11.28 -2.89
C ASN A 160 -10.29 -11.30 -3.06
N GLY A 161 -9.55 -11.39 -1.95
CA GLY A 161 -8.09 -11.49 -1.95
C GLY A 161 -7.36 -10.20 -2.25
N THR A 162 -8.08 -9.08 -2.31
CA THR A 162 -7.54 -7.75 -2.58
C THR A 162 -7.82 -6.83 -1.41
N TRP A 163 -6.81 -6.07 -0.99
CA TRP A 163 -6.94 -5.03 0.01
C TRP A 163 -7.65 -3.80 -0.57
N ILE A 164 -8.65 -3.29 0.14
CA ILE A 164 -9.38 -2.09 -0.28
C ILE A 164 -8.45 -0.88 -0.18
N GLU A 165 -8.23 -0.14 -1.28
CA GLU A 165 -7.34 1.03 -1.28
C GLU A 165 -7.97 2.25 -0.58
N ASN A 166 -9.27 2.50 -0.82
CA ASN A 166 -10.02 3.58 -0.19
C ASN A 166 -11.49 3.18 -0.01
N LYS A 167 -12.07 3.53 1.13
CA LYS A 167 -13.49 3.33 1.44
C LYS A 167 -14.02 4.56 2.18
N SER A 168 -15.01 5.23 1.59
CA SER A 168 -15.84 6.21 2.28
C SER A 168 -17.17 5.56 2.69
N ILE A 169 -17.62 5.84 3.91
CA ILE A 169 -18.87 5.35 4.48
C ILE A 169 -19.54 6.50 5.23
N VAL A 170 -20.77 6.85 4.86
CA VAL A 170 -21.61 7.76 5.64
C VAL A 170 -21.98 7.09 6.96
N ALA A 171 -21.68 7.74 8.08
CA ALA A 171 -21.99 7.23 9.40
C ALA A 171 -23.44 7.55 9.76
N THR A 172 -24.17 6.54 10.25
CA THR A 172 -25.54 6.70 10.72
C THR A 172 -25.57 6.66 12.25
N PRO A 173 -26.29 7.58 12.91
CA PRO A 173 -26.48 7.52 14.36
C PRO A 173 -27.21 6.23 14.74
N MET A 174 -26.79 5.63 15.84
CA MET A 174 -27.36 4.42 16.42
C MET A 174 -27.65 4.67 17.89
N ASP A 175 -28.72 4.05 18.36
CA ASP A 175 -29.13 3.99 19.75
C ASP A 175 -28.66 2.66 20.35
N ALA A 176 -28.14 2.68 21.58
CA ALA A 176 -27.62 1.46 22.20
C ALA A 176 -28.73 0.63 22.85
N GLY A 177 -29.89 1.21 23.12
CA GLY A 177 -31.01 0.57 23.80
C GLY A 177 -30.80 0.43 25.31
N THR A 178 -30.06 1.35 25.93
CA THR A 178 -29.72 1.31 27.36
C THR A 178 -30.17 2.54 28.15
N ASP A 179 -30.49 3.66 27.48
CA ASP A 179 -31.10 4.86 28.09
C ASP A 179 -32.28 5.38 27.25
N GLU A 180 -33.41 5.69 27.88
CA GLU A 180 -34.67 6.08 27.23
C GLU A 180 -34.77 7.60 26.95
N GLY A 181 -33.69 8.35 27.12
CA GLY A 181 -33.65 9.79 26.86
C GLY A 181 -33.97 10.15 25.40
N PHE A 182 -34.97 11.00 25.18
CA PHE A 182 -35.33 11.40 23.81
C PHE A 182 -34.48 12.54 23.23
N THR A 183 -33.80 13.33 24.07
CA THR A 183 -33.08 14.53 23.61
C THR A 183 -31.60 14.43 23.91
N PHE A 184 -30.75 15.16 23.16
CA PHE A 184 -29.30 15.15 23.35
C PHE A 184 -28.88 15.38 24.81
N THR A 185 -29.59 16.24 25.54
CA THR A 185 -29.29 16.60 26.94
C THR A 185 -30.34 16.07 27.92
N ALA A 186 -31.04 14.99 27.56
CA ALA A 186 -31.94 14.31 28.48
C ALA A 186 -31.15 13.87 29.74
N PRO A 187 -31.76 13.93 30.93
CA PRO A 187 -31.18 13.30 32.11
C PRO A 187 -31.09 11.78 31.89
N ASP A 188 -30.12 11.15 32.56
CA ASP A 188 -29.96 9.70 32.59
C ASP A 188 -31.28 9.04 33.04
N TYR A 189 -31.80 8.16 32.18
CA TYR A 189 -33.02 7.42 32.41
C TYR A 189 -32.86 6.01 31.84
N ALA A 190 -32.14 5.18 32.59
CA ALA A 190 -31.87 3.79 32.25
C ALA A 190 -33.14 3.03 31.85
N ASN A 191 -33.05 2.23 30.78
CA ASN A 191 -34.16 1.42 30.31
C ASN A 191 -34.64 0.43 31.37
N GLU A 192 -35.94 0.37 31.61
CA GLU A 192 -36.53 -0.70 32.42
C GLU A 192 -36.38 -2.06 31.72
N VAL A 193 -36.45 -2.05 30.39
CA VAL A 193 -36.24 -3.22 29.51
C VAL A 193 -35.19 -2.87 28.45
N PRO A 194 -34.02 -3.53 28.45
CA PRO A 194 -32.99 -3.28 27.43
C PRO A 194 -33.54 -3.51 26.02
N GLU A 195 -33.27 -2.55 25.14
CA GLU A 195 -33.62 -2.64 23.73
C GLU A 195 -32.42 -3.12 22.90
N ALA A 196 -32.71 -3.65 21.71
CA ALA A 196 -31.65 -4.00 20.78
C ALA A 196 -31.08 -2.74 20.13
N VAL A 197 -29.78 -2.70 19.89
CA VAL A 197 -29.11 -1.62 19.16
C VAL A 197 -29.84 -1.39 17.83
N TYR A 198 -30.25 -0.16 17.56
CA TYR A 198 -30.96 0.18 16.33
C TYR A 198 -30.43 1.46 15.69
N THR A 199 -30.69 1.59 14.38
CA THR A 199 -30.30 2.78 13.62
C THR A 199 -31.35 3.88 13.80
N ILE A 200 -30.90 5.06 14.21
CA ILE A 200 -31.76 6.25 14.29
C ILE A 200 -31.87 6.86 12.90
N THR A 201 -33.09 7.14 12.47
CA THR A 201 -33.41 7.79 11.20
C THR A 201 -34.25 9.04 11.44
N SER A 202 -34.55 9.81 10.39
CA SER A 202 -35.42 10.98 10.50
C SER A 202 -36.85 10.63 10.95
N THR A 203 -37.27 9.37 10.80
CA THR A 203 -38.64 8.92 11.09
C THR A 203 -38.73 7.75 12.07
N PHE A 204 -37.60 7.29 12.61
CA PHE A 204 -37.52 6.20 13.58
C PHE A 204 -36.42 6.47 14.62
N PRO A 205 -36.72 6.41 15.93
CA PRO A 205 -38.01 6.06 16.54
C PRO A 205 -39.06 7.15 16.26
N ARG A 206 -40.34 6.79 16.27
CA ARG A 206 -41.46 7.70 15.95
C ARG A 206 -41.84 8.58 17.13
N GLU A 207 -40.84 9.22 17.73
CA GLU A 207 -40.99 10.05 18.92
C GLU A 207 -40.92 11.54 18.56
N PRO A 208 -42.03 12.30 18.63
CA PRO A 208 -42.06 13.69 18.20
C PRO A 208 -41.04 14.59 18.90
N TYR A 209 -40.69 14.28 20.14
CA TYR A 209 -39.73 15.04 20.94
C TYR A 209 -38.28 14.58 20.74
N SER A 210 -38.04 13.48 20.02
CA SER A 210 -36.68 12.99 19.78
C SER A 210 -35.84 14.02 19.02
N SER A 211 -34.61 14.27 19.47
CA SER A 211 -33.71 15.23 18.83
C SER A 211 -33.41 14.93 17.37
N LEU A 212 -33.46 13.65 16.97
CA LEU A 212 -33.17 13.22 15.60
C LEU A 212 -34.44 12.89 14.79
N TYR A 213 -35.63 13.15 15.35
CA TYR A 213 -36.88 12.98 14.61
C TYR A 213 -37.26 14.23 13.81
N TYR A 214 -37.27 14.10 12.49
CA TYR A 214 -37.63 15.10 11.50
C TYR A 214 -38.66 14.54 10.52
N LYS A 215 -39.95 14.73 10.84
CA LYS A 215 -41.08 14.19 10.09
C LYS A 215 -41.03 14.46 8.58
N ASP A 216 -40.56 15.64 8.20
CA ASP A 216 -40.58 16.11 6.81
C ASP A 216 -39.30 15.74 6.03
N LEU A 217 -38.31 15.11 6.68
CA LEU A 217 -37.09 14.63 6.04
C LEU A 217 -37.20 13.15 5.69
N THR A 218 -36.86 12.80 4.45
CA THR A 218 -36.76 11.41 3.98
C THR A 218 -35.57 10.69 4.60
N THR A 219 -34.45 11.40 4.80
CA THR A 219 -33.23 10.91 5.44
C THR A 219 -32.62 12.01 6.29
N LEU A 220 -31.90 11.64 7.35
CA LEU A 220 -31.11 12.62 8.10
C LEU A 220 -30.02 13.22 7.20
N PRO A 221 -29.64 14.49 7.43
CA PRO A 221 -28.39 15.02 6.89
C PRO A 221 -27.21 14.15 7.33
N THR A 222 -26.12 14.18 6.58
CA THR A 222 -24.90 13.46 6.96
C THR A 222 -24.35 14.04 8.26
N MET A 223 -24.31 13.24 9.33
CA MET A 223 -23.75 13.67 10.61
C MET A 223 -22.23 13.45 10.68
N ALA A 224 -21.74 12.38 10.06
CA ALA A 224 -20.33 12.08 9.96
C ALA A 224 -20.02 11.15 8.77
N GLU A 225 -18.76 11.06 8.40
CA GLU A 225 -18.23 10.20 7.35
C GLU A 225 -16.94 9.53 7.83
N PHE A 226 -16.85 8.21 7.63
CA PHE A 226 -15.64 7.43 7.83
C PHE A 226 -14.90 7.28 6.51
N ILE A 227 -13.63 7.68 6.50
CA ILE A 227 -12.73 7.53 5.34
C ILE A 227 -11.60 6.60 5.77
N ILE A 228 -11.54 5.42 5.16
CA ILE A 228 -10.53 4.41 5.42
C ILE A 228 -9.64 4.30 4.20
N THR A 229 -8.37 4.67 4.35
CA THR A 229 -7.40 4.68 3.25
C THR A 229 -6.24 3.76 3.57
N LYS A 230 -5.88 2.90 2.64
CA LYS A 230 -4.67 2.09 2.72
C LYS A 230 -3.46 3.00 2.55
N GLU A 231 -2.54 2.94 3.51
CA GLU A 231 -1.35 3.80 3.51
C GLU A 231 -0.12 3.02 3.06
N LEU A 232 0.10 1.85 3.67
CA LEU A 232 1.31 1.05 3.46
C LEU A 232 0.99 -0.44 3.48
N GLU A 233 1.68 -1.22 2.64
CA GLU A 233 1.61 -2.68 2.59
C GLU A 233 3.00 -3.28 2.78
N TYR A 234 3.16 -4.06 3.84
CA TYR A 234 4.37 -4.83 4.11
C TYR A 234 4.13 -6.27 3.66
N ALA A 235 4.68 -6.64 2.51
CA ALA A 235 4.62 -8.03 2.03
C ALA A 235 5.78 -8.84 2.63
N LYS A 236 5.47 -9.99 3.24
CA LYS A 236 6.50 -11.00 3.55
C LYS A 236 7.12 -11.45 2.23
N LYS A 237 8.41 -11.16 2.04
CA LYS A 237 9.20 -11.71 0.93
C LYS A 237 9.01 -13.22 1.01
N SER A 238 8.43 -13.84 -0.02
CA SER A 238 8.38 -15.30 -0.06
C SER A 238 9.81 -15.78 0.13
N GLU A 239 10.06 -16.66 1.11
CA GLU A 239 11.29 -17.43 1.08
C GLU A 239 11.33 -18.02 -0.32
N LYS A 240 12.33 -17.63 -1.12
CA LYS A 240 12.68 -18.43 -2.28
C LYS A 240 12.84 -19.82 -1.70
N ILE A 241 11.91 -20.72 -1.98
CA ILE A 241 12.13 -22.14 -1.78
C ILE A 241 13.52 -22.35 -2.37
N HIS A 242 14.50 -22.62 -1.52
CA HIS A 242 15.78 -23.09 -2.00
C HIS A 242 15.37 -24.31 -2.81
N LYS A 243 15.41 -24.21 -4.14
CA LYS A 243 15.58 -25.38 -4.96
C LYS A 243 16.89 -25.94 -4.43
N THR A 244 16.80 -26.85 -3.46
CA THR A 244 17.90 -27.68 -3.04
C THR A 244 18.40 -28.26 -4.34
N LYS A 245 19.58 -27.81 -4.78
CA LYS A 245 20.31 -28.49 -5.83
C LYS A 245 20.32 -29.95 -5.41
N PRO A 246 19.86 -30.90 -6.25
CA PRO A 246 19.98 -32.30 -5.89
C PRO A 246 21.47 -32.56 -5.64
N CYS A 247 21.82 -33.00 -4.43
CA CYS A 247 23.16 -33.46 -4.13
C CYS A 247 23.50 -34.59 -5.12
N PRO A 248 24.72 -34.60 -5.69
CA PRO A 248 25.12 -35.60 -6.65
C PRO A 248 25.58 -36.85 -5.91
N GLU A 249 24.65 -37.76 -5.60
CA GLU A 249 24.92 -39.19 -5.42
C GLU A 249 23.59 -39.90 -5.13
N ILE A 250 22.89 -40.32 -6.19
CA ILE A 250 22.39 -41.69 -6.43
C ILE A 250 22.04 -41.74 -7.93
N LYS A 251 23.01 -42.16 -8.76
CA LYS A 251 22.74 -42.67 -10.12
C LYS A 251 23.38 -44.04 -10.26
N ALA A 252 22.83 -44.99 -9.52
CA ALA A 252 22.74 -46.37 -9.92
C ALA A 252 21.28 -46.78 -9.64
N ILE A 253 20.68 -47.55 -10.55
CA ILE A 253 19.25 -47.93 -10.60
C ILE A 253 18.35 -46.88 -11.28
N ALA A 254 18.67 -46.57 -12.54
CA ALA A 254 17.68 -46.23 -13.57
C ALA A 254 18.25 -46.62 -14.94
N ALA A 255 18.72 -47.87 -15.03
CA ALA A 255 18.90 -48.59 -16.27
C ALA A 255 18.01 -49.83 -16.14
N ILE A 256 17.31 -50.16 -17.23
CA ILE A 256 16.40 -51.31 -17.41
C ILE A 256 14.92 -50.99 -17.09
N GLN A 257 14.23 -50.40 -18.07
CA GLN A 257 13.04 -51.02 -18.72
C GLN A 257 12.53 -50.15 -19.89
N ASN A 258 12.99 -50.52 -21.10
CA ASN A 258 12.33 -50.62 -22.42
C ASN A 258 11.29 -49.55 -22.82
N ILE A 259 11.50 -48.73 -23.86
CA ILE A 259 11.44 -49.00 -25.32
C ILE A 259 10.02 -49.36 -25.82
N THR A 260 9.66 -48.73 -26.95
CA THR A 260 8.38 -48.70 -27.72
C THR A 260 7.31 -47.75 -27.14
N THR A 261 6.78 -46.74 -27.84
CA THR A 261 6.44 -46.67 -29.28
C THR A 261 6.44 -45.21 -29.78
N THR A 262 7.12 -44.98 -30.89
CA THR A 262 7.02 -43.83 -31.78
C THR A 262 5.65 -43.75 -32.45
N LEU A 263 5.10 -42.54 -32.64
CA LEU A 263 4.61 -42.01 -33.93
C LEU A 263 3.85 -40.68 -33.72
N PHE A 264 4.04 -39.76 -34.66
CA PHE A 264 3.41 -38.43 -34.85
C PHE A 264 4.02 -37.20 -34.14
N MET A 265 4.99 -36.59 -34.83
CA MET A 265 5.10 -35.13 -35.04
C MET A 265 4.45 -34.78 -36.39
N PRO A 266 3.90 -33.57 -36.59
CA PRO A 266 4.63 -32.47 -37.26
C PRO A 266 4.49 -31.12 -36.50
N GLN A 267 5.54 -30.26 -36.40
CA GLN A 267 5.93 -29.15 -37.31
C GLN A 267 4.79 -28.15 -37.61
N THR A 268 4.90 -26.82 -37.64
CA THR A 268 5.89 -25.73 -37.46
C THR A 268 5.10 -24.43 -37.71
N SER A 269 5.46 -23.28 -37.14
CA SER A 269 5.66 -22.01 -37.89
C SER A 269 5.77 -20.77 -36.97
N GLU A 270 6.81 -20.00 -37.24
CA GLU A 270 7.12 -18.66 -36.76
C GLU A 270 6.15 -17.58 -37.28
N SER A 271 6.07 -16.43 -36.61
CA SER A 271 6.35 -15.14 -37.26
C SER A 271 6.45 -13.98 -36.27
N ASN A 272 7.55 -13.23 -36.40
CA ASN A 272 7.84 -11.93 -35.79
C ASN A 272 6.90 -10.81 -36.27
N SER A 273 6.72 -9.77 -35.45
CA SER A 273 6.94 -8.38 -35.90
C SER A 273 6.98 -7.40 -34.72
N ASN A 274 8.12 -6.72 -34.57
CA ASN A 274 8.24 -5.44 -33.89
C ASN A 274 7.63 -4.34 -34.75
N GLN A 275 7.04 -3.30 -34.15
CA GLN A 275 7.30 -1.91 -34.55
C GLN A 275 6.85 -0.89 -33.50
N THR A 276 7.52 0.25 -33.58
CA THR A 276 7.72 1.29 -32.58
C THR A 276 7.07 2.62 -33.00
N LEU A 277 6.81 3.47 -31.98
CA LEU A 277 7.09 4.93 -31.90
C LEU A 277 5.94 5.97 -32.00
N PHE A 278 6.12 7.00 -31.14
CA PHE A 278 5.62 8.40 -31.10
C PHE A 278 4.55 8.86 -30.06
N SER A 279 5.05 9.12 -28.84
CA SER A 279 5.14 10.41 -28.11
C SER A 279 4.03 11.49 -28.11
N ASN A 280 3.57 11.86 -26.90
CA ASN A 280 3.68 13.18 -26.20
C ASN A 280 2.44 13.44 -25.30
N SER A 281 2.55 13.30 -23.97
CA SER A 281 2.95 14.33 -22.98
C SER A 281 1.90 15.39 -22.68
N THR A 282 1.22 15.26 -21.53
CA THR A 282 1.05 16.40 -20.59
C THR A 282 0.78 15.92 -19.16
N LYS A 283 1.82 16.12 -18.33
CA LYS A 283 1.88 16.39 -16.89
C LYS A 283 0.57 16.27 -16.09
N ASN A 284 0.55 15.32 -15.14
CA ASN A 284 0.15 15.59 -13.76
C ASN A 284 0.96 14.67 -12.83
N SER A 285 1.54 15.28 -11.81
CA SER A 285 2.48 14.69 -10.87
C SER A 285 1.86 13.56 -10.05
N THR A 286 2.21 12.33 -10.38
CA THR A 286 2.08 11.16 -9.50
C THR A 286 3.23 11.16 -8.49
N PRO A 287 2.97 11.04 -7.17
CA PRO A 287 4.03 10.70 -6.24
C PRO A 287 4.51 9.27 -6.54
N ASN A 288 5.81 9.15 -6.75
CA ASN A 288 6.50 7.90 -7.03
C ASN A 288 6.39 6.96 -5.82
N ILE A 289 5.57 5.92 -5.95
CA ILE A 289 5.48 4.79 -5.02
C ILE A 289 6.70 3.90 -5.30
N ASN A 290 7.70 3.99 -4.42
CA ASN A 290 8.63 2.91 -4.08
C ASN A 290 9.48 3.34 -2.88
N GLY A 291 9.29 2.64 -1.76
CA GLY A 291 10.07 2.80 -0.54
C GLY A 291 9.28 3.47 0.58
N THR A 292 8.61 2.66 1.39
CA THR A 292 8.44 3.02 2.80
C THR A 292 9.84 3.23 3.35
N SER A 293 10.14 4.42 3.87
CA SER A 293 11.49 4.64 4.40
C SER A 293 11.61 3.88 5.71
N VAL A 294 12.77 3.26 5.95
CA VAL A 294 13.14 2.63 7.23
C VAL A 294 12.77 3.53 8.44
N ALA A 295 12.82 4.85 8.26
CA ALA A 295 12.44 5.84 9.26
C ALA A 295 10.93 5.81 9.61
N GLN A 296 10.04 5.51 8.67
CA GLN A 296 8.60 5.39 8.94
C GLN A 296 8.28 4.17 9.80
N LEU A 297 8.91 3.02 9.53
CA LEU A 297 8.78 1.82 10.37
C LEU A 297 9.38 2.03 11.78
N GLN A 298 10.50 2.75 11.87
CA GLN A 298 11.09 3.12 13.16
C GLN A 298 10.16 4.01 13.98
N ASN A 299 9.54 5.02 13.37
CA ASN A 299 8.56 5.89 14.02
C ASN A 299 7.32 5.10 14.49
N ILE A 300 6.86 4.12 13.71
CA ILE A 300 5.74 3.25 14.10
C ILE A 300 6.11 2.41 15.34
N ILE A 301 7.29 1.79 15.35
CA ILE A 301 7.77 1.00 16.49
C ILE A 301 7.89 1.90 17.74
N GLU A 302 8.39 3.12 17.57
CA GLU A 302 8.54 4.10 18.65
C GLU A 302 7.18 4.55 19.20
N HIS A 303 6.21 4.86 18.34
CA HIS A 303 4.85 5.21 18.76
C HIS A 303 4.15 4.07 19.52
N ILE A 304 4.27 2.84 19.05
CA ILE A 304 3.72 1.66 19.74
C ILE A 304 4.37 1.52 21.12
N GLN A 305 5.68 1.76 21.25
CA GLN A 305 6.39 1.68 22.51
C GLN A 305 6.04 2.81 23.49
N LEU A 306 5.92 4.05 23.00
CA LEU A 306 5.59 5.25 23.79
C LEU A 306 4.18 5.18 24.39
N ASN A 307 3.19 4.73 23.61
CA ASN A 307 1.80 4.60 24.08
C ASN A 307 1.62 3.57 25.21
N ASN A 308 2.59 2.66 25.43
CA ASN A 308 2.54 1.76 26.58
C ASN A 308 3.06 2.40 27.86
N ASN A 309 4.06 3.26 27.75
CA ASN A 309 4.68 3.88 28.91
C ASN A 309 3.79 4.98 29.50
N SER A 310 2.91 5.59 28.71
CA SER A 310 1.91 6.57 29.17
C SER A 310 0.71 5.95 29.90
N THR A 311 0.51 4.62 29.84
CA THR A 311 -0.50 3.91 30.66
C THR A 311 -0.02 3.55 32.08
N GLU A 312 1.18 3.99 32.47
CA GLU A 312 1.74 3.74 33.80
C GLU A 312 1.49 4.86 34.83
N SER A 313 0.95 6.03 34.44
CA SER A 313 0.95 7.22 35.33
C SER A 313 -0.40 7.86 35.69
N LEU A 314 -1.55 7.23 35.44
CA LEU A 314 -2.84 7.74 35.92
C LEU A 314 -3.72 6.58 36.40
N ASP A 315 -3.66 6.30 37.70
CA ASP A 315 -4.82 5.90 38.52
C ASP A 315 -4.35 5.48 39.92
N ARG A 316 -4.48 6.40 40.87
CA ARG A 316 -4.57 6.09 42.30
C ARG A 316 -5.84 6.76 42.83
N THR A 317 -6.98 6.11 42.63
CA THR A 317 -8.21 6.48 43.32
C THR A 317 -9.05 5.24 43.64
N SER A 318 -9.23 5.04 44.95
CA SER A 318 -10.24 4.29 45.72
C SER A 318 -10.51 2.80 45.44
N MET A 319 -10.21 1.98 46.46
CA MET A 319 -10.80 0.68 46.85
C MET A 319 -11.19 -0.29 45.71
N GLU A 320 -10.19 -0.91 45.07
CA GLU A 320 -10.37 -2.16 44.33
C GLU A 320 -10.25 -3.35 45.29
N THR A 321 -11.10 -4.38 45.13
CA THR A 321 -10.95 -5.63 45.88
C THR A 321 -9.64 -6.33 45.49
N SER A 322 -9.00 -7.05 46.42
CA SER A 322 -7.71 -7.76 46.17
C SER A 322 -7.77 -8.72 44.96
N SER A 323 -8.97 -9.24 44.65
CA SER A 323 -9.19 -10.12 43.50
C SER A 323 -9.15 -9.38 42.15
N GLU A 324 -9.79 -8.22 42.04
CA GLU A 324 -9.83 -7.39 40.83
C GLU A 324 -8.46 -6.83 40.49
N PHE A 325 -7.71 -6.40 41.51
CA PHE A 325 -6.35 -5.92 41.35
C PHE A 325 -5.42 -7.00 40.75
N GLN A 326 -5.51 -8.25 41.22
CA GLN A 326 -4.71 -9.36 40.71
C GLN A 326 -5.10 -9.75 39.28
N VAL A 327 -6.40 -9.71 38.96
CA VAL A 327 -6.89 -9.93 37.60
C VAL A 327 -6.37 -8.83 36.67
N ARG A 328 -6.45 -7.56 37.07
CA ARG A 328 -5.90 -6.41 36.31
C ARG A 328 -4.40 -6.54 36.08
N LYS A 329 -3.63 -6.98 37.09
CA LYS A 329 -2.18 -7.23 36.97
C LYS A 329 -1.85 -8.37 36.01
N ARG A 330 -2.60 -9.48 36.04
CA ARG A 330 -2.45 -10.59 35.08
C ARG A 330 -2.82 -10.16 33.65
N ARG A 331 -3.86 -9.34 33.50
CA ARG A 331 -4.29 -8.76 32.21
C ARG A 331 -3.23 -7.83 31.61
N LYS A 332 -2.68 -6.89 32.40
CA LYS A 332 -1.56 -6.02 31.98
C LYS A 332 -0.35 -6.83 31.49
N ARG A 333 -0.03 -7.96 32.14
CA ARG A 333 1.05 -8.87 31.71
C ARG A 333 0.76 -9.55 30.36
N LYS A 334 -0.49 -9.98 30.11
CA LYS A 334 -0.89 -10.57 28.83
C LYS A 334 -0.84 -9.55 27.68
N ASN A 335 -1.37 -8.34 27.91
CA ASN A 335 -1.32 -7.26 26.91
C ASN A 335 0.14 -6.90 26.55
N LYS A 336 1.01 -6.79 27.56
CA LYS A 336 2.46 -6.58 27.37
C LYS A 336 3.14 -7.72 26.59
N LYS A 337 2.67 -8.96 26.71
CA LYS A 337 3.21 -10.11 25.95
C LYS A 337 2.78 -10.07 24.48
N HIS A 338 1.49 -9.80 24.22
CA HIS A 338 0.97 -9.70 22.85
C HIS A 338 1.64 -8.54 22.10
N LEU A 339 1.76 -7.38 22.73
CA LEU A 339 2.38 -6.23 22.08
C LEU A 339 3.89 -6.41 21.83
N LYS A 340 4.59 -7.13 22.71
CA LYS A 340 5.97 -7.58 22.43
C LYS A 340 6.04 -8.45 21.18
N SER A 341 5.04 -9.29 20.93
CA SER A 341 4.95 -10.11 19.71
C SER A 341 4.76 -9.25 18.46
N VAL A 342 3.92 -8.21 18.53
CA VAL A 342 3.70 -7.27 17.42
C VAL A 342 4.98 -6.46 17.14
N VAL A 343 5.62 -5.93 18.18
CA VAL A 343 6.91 -5.23 18.05
C VAL A 343 8.00 -6.15 17.48
N GLN A 344 8.01 -7.42 17.87
CA GLN A 344 8.95 -8.41 17.32
C GLN A 344 8.71 -8.65 15.83
N MET A 345 7.46 -8.81 15.41
CA MET A 345 7.08 -8.92 14.00
C MET A 345 7.51 -7.68 13.20
N LEU A 346 7.26 -6.47 13.72
CA LEU A 346 7.68 -5.22 13.08
C LEU A 346 9.21 -5.10 12.99
N LYS A 347 9.95 -5.56 14.00
CA LYS A 347 11.42 -5.62 13.96
C LYS A 347 11.94 -6.61 12.93
N GLU A 348 11.28 -7.75 12.77
CA GLU A 348 11.62 -8.72 11.72
C GLU A 348 11.39 -8.12 10.34
N ILE A 349 10.28 -7.40 10.13
CA ILE A 349 10.01 -6.66 8.89
C ILE A 349 11.09 -5.60 8.65
N LEU A 350 11.41 -4.79 9.68
CA LEU A 350 12.46 -3.77 9.60
C LEU A 350 13.83 -4.35 9.22
N ASN A 351 14.24 -5.45 9.85
CA ASN A 351 15.50 -6.13 9.54
C ASN A 351 15.50 -6.66 8.10
N ASN A 352 14.36 -7.16 7.61
CA ASN A 352 14.20 -7.61 6.23
C ASN A 352 14.27 -6.45 5.22
N GLU A 353 13.79 -5.26 5.56
CA GLU A 353 13.94 -4.06 4.72
C GLU A 353 15.38 -3.53 4.70
N GLN A 354 16.04 -3.49 5.85
CA GLN A 354 17.44 -3.05 5.95
C GLN A 354 18.40 -3.99 5.20
N THR A 355 18.15 -5.30 5.25
CA THR A 355 18.92 -6.28 4.46
C THR A 355 18.71 -6.09 2.96
N ASN A 356 17.49 -5.79 2.51
CA ASN A 356 17.21 -5.44 1.10
C ASN A 356 17.93 -4.14 0.65
N GLU A 357 18.02 -3.13 1.52
CA GLU A 357 18.83 -1.93 1.24
C GLU A 357 20.32 -2.23 1.11
N SER A 358 20.84 -3.18 1.90
CA SER A 358 22.25 -3.58 1.83
C SER A 358 22.56 -4.41 0.57
N GLU A 359 21.68 -5.34 0.19
CA GLU A 359 21.81 -6.15 -1.03
C GLU A 359 21.68 -5.31 -2.31
N SER A 360 20.77 -4.33 -2.33
CA SER A 360 20.64 -3.39 -3.46
C SER A 360 21.88 -2.48 -3.60
N LYS A 361 22.42 -1.96 -2.49
CA LYS A 361 23.67 -1.17 -2.49
C LYS A 361 24.90 -1.99 -2.90
N GLU A 362 24.92 -3.29 -2.60
CA GLU A 362 26.02 -4.20 -2.97
C GLU A 362 25.96 -4.62 -4.45
N THR A 363 24.76 -4.94 -4.97
CA THR A 363 24.55 -5.22 -6.39
C THR A 363 24.86 -4.02 -7.30
N ASP A 364 24.57 -2.80 -6.85
CA ASP A 364 24.97 -1.56 -7.54
C ASP A 364 26.48 -1.29 -7.48
N LYS A 365 27.15 -1.64 -6.38
CA LYS A 365 28.62 -1.59 -6.28
C LYS A 365 29.29 -2.59 -7.22
N VAL A 366 28.74 -3.80 -7.37
CA VAL A 366 29.26 -4.83 -8.29
C VAL A 366 29.05 -4.42 -9.75
N LYS A 367 27.89 -3.85 -10.11
CA LYS A 367 27.65 -3.26 -11.45
C LYS A 367 28.56 -2.07 -11.77
N LYS A 368 28.89 -1.23 -10.78
CA LYS A 368 29.85 -0.12 -10.96
C LYS A 368 31.28 -0.62 -11.15
N ARG A 369 31.70 -1.69 -10.46
CA ARG A 369 33.02 -2.32 -10.63
C ARG A 369 33.19 -2.97 -12.01
N SER A 370 32.18 -3.72 -12.50
CA SER A 370 32.25 -4.34 -13.83
C SER A 370 32.25 -3.32 -14.98
N ASN A 371 31.52 -2.20 -14.83
CA ASN A 371 31.56 -1.10 -15.80
C ASN A 371 32.85 -0.26 -15.74
N GLY A 372 33.51 -0.19 -14.58
CA GLY A 372 34.82 0.45 -14.42
C GLY A 372 35.93 -0.27 -15.18
N GLU A 373 36.01 -1.60 -15.03
CA GLU A 373 37.01 -2.43 -15.71
C GLU A 373 36.82 -2.44 -17.25
N ASN A 374 35.58 -2.41 -17.72
CA ASN A 374 35.28 -2.32 -19.16
C ASN A 374 35.61 -0.94 -19.76
N LYS A 375 35.49 0.15 -18.98
CA LYS A 375 35.90 1.50 -19.42
C LYS A 375 37.42 1.64 -19.47
N GLU A 376 38.14 1.03 -18.54
CA GLU A 376 39.61 1.07 -18.53
C GLU A 376 40.22 0.29 -19.72
N LYS A 377 39.66 -0.88 -20.05
CA LYS A 377 40.05 -1.65 -21.25
C LYS A 377 39.75 -0.89 -22.56
N LYS A 378 38.59 -0.23 -22.67
CA LYS A 378 38.25 0.64 -23.82
C LYS A 378 39.11 1.90 -23.92
N GLY A 379 39.52 2.46 -22.78
CA GLY A 379 40.43 3.62 -22.71
C GLY A 379 41.82 3.30 -23.25
N LYS A 380 42.40 2.16 -22.84
CA LYS A 380 43.72 1.69 -23.30
C LYS A 380 43.74 1.32 -24.80
N GLN A 381 42.62 0.82 -25.36
CA GLN A 381 42.49 0.59 -26.81
C GLN A 381 42.37 1.90 -27.62
N LYS A 382 41.64 2.91 -27.11
CA LYS A 382 41.49 4.21 -27.78
C LYS A 382 42.79 5.02 -27.83
N THR A 383 43.58 5.00 -26.75
CA THR A 383 44.89 5.69 -26.71
C THR A 383 45.90 5.05 -27.67
N SER A 384 45.92 3.72 -27.78
CA SER A 384 46.73 3.00 -28.77
C SER A 384 46.37 3.36 -30.22
N LYS A 385 45.06 3.48 -30.52
CA LYS A 385 44.57 3.85 -31.86
C LYS A 385 44.90 5.30 -32.22
N ALA A 386 44.71 6.24 -31.28
CA ALA A 386 45.05 7.65 -31.48
C ALA A 386 46.55 7.91 -31.67
N LEU A 387 47.41 7.11 -31.03
CA LEU A 387 48.88 7.19 -31.22
C LEU A 387 49.30 6.72 -32.63
N ARG A 388 48.63 5.69 -33.17
CA ARG A 388 48.86 5.20 -34.54
C ARG A 388 48.38 6.21 -35.60
N GLU A 389 47.22 6.84 -35.38
CA GLU A 389 46.68 7.85 -36.30
C GLU A 389 47.56 9.11 -36.37
N ARG A 390 48.05 9.62 -35.22
CA ARG A 390 48.99 10.77 -35.21
C ARG A 390 50.32 10.49 -35.92
N ASN A 391 50.84 9.26 -35.84
CA ASN A 391 52.08 8.90 -36.53
C ASN A 391 51.89 8.83 -38.05
N ASN A 392 50.73 8.37 -38.52
CA ASN A 392 50.38 8.40 -39.94
C ASN A 392 50.19 9.83 -40.47
N ASP A 393 49.53 10.71 -39.72
CA ASP A 393 49.33 12.12 -40.12
C ASP A 393 50.67 12.88 -40.21
N LYS A 394 51.62 12.59 -39.31
CA LYS A 394 52.99 13.14 -39.38
C LYS A 394 53.74 12.67 -40.63
N GLN A 395 53.59 11.40 -41.04
CA GLN A 395 54.20 10.91 -42.29
C GLN A 395 53.55 11.52 -43.54
N GLN A 396 52.24 11.76 -43.52
CA GLN A 396 51.52 12.40 -44.63
C GLN A 396 51.84 13.90 -44.78
N THR A 397 52.13 14.59 -43.67
CA THR A 397 52.52 16.02 -43.71
C THR A 397 53.94 16.21 -44.23
N VAL A 398 54.89 15.34 -43.86
CA VAL A 398 56.27 15.37 -44.37
C VAL A 398 56.31 15.08 -45.89
N SER A 399 55.49 14.14 -46.37
CA SER A 399 55.37 13.83 -47.81
C SER A 399 54.68 14.95 -48.62
N LYS A 400 53.72 15.68 -48.04
CA LYS A 400 53.13 16.88 -48.69
C LYS A 400 54.11 18.06 -48.78
N GLN A 401 54.90 18.32 -47.74
CA GLN A 401 55.89 19.41 -47.76
C GLN A 401 57.02 19.16 -48.78
N THR A 402 57.50 17.92 -48.88
CA THR A 402 58.52 17.54 -49.87
C THR A 402 58.03 17.66 -51.31
N ASN A 403 56.76 17.34 -51.59
CA ASN A 403 56.17 17.53 -52.92
C ASN A 403 55.95 19.01 -53.28
N LEU A 404 55.61 19.86 -52.30
CA LEU A 404 55.45 21.30 -52.52
C LEU A 404 56.79 22.00 -52.83
N ALA A 405 57.87 21.56 -52.18
CA ALA A 405 59.22 22.05 -52.47
C ALA A 405 59.70 21.67 -53.88
N LYS A 406 59.38 20.44 -54.35
CA LYS A 406 59.68 20.00 -55.72
C LYS A 406 58.90 20.79 -56.79
N SER A 407 57.64 21.15 -56.50
CA SER A 407 56.81 21.97 -57.40
C SER A 407 57.35 23.39 -57.56
N LYS A 408 57.73 24.07 -56.47
CA LYS A 408 58.27 25.44 -56.51
C LYS A 408 59.58 25.55 -57.29
N ASN A 409 60.47 24.55 -57.20
CA ASN A 409 61.70 24.51 -57.99
C ASN A 409 61.44 24.36 -59.50
N LYS A 410 60.39 23.63 -59.89
CA LYS A 410 60.03 23.44 -61.30
C LYS A 410 59.55 24.75 -61.94
N THR A 411 58.74 25.54 -61.23
CA THR A 411 58.23 26.84 -61.70
C THR A 411 59.32 27.91 -61.82
N SER A 412 60.30 27.91 -60.91
CA SER A 412 61.46 28.83 -60.97
C SER A 412 62.35 28.58 -62.20
N ASN A 413 62.60 27.31 -62.54
CA ASN A 413 63.39 26.95 -63.73
C ASN A 413 62.66 27.31 -65.03
N THR A 414 61.33 27.17 -65.10
CA THR A 414 60.55 27.55 -66.28
C THR A 414 60.57 29.07 -66.52
N GLN A 415 60.50 29.89 -65.46
CA GLN A 415 60.61 31.36 -65.58
C GLN A 415 62.02 31.82 -65.97
N ARG A 416 63.08 31.16 -65.48
CA ARG A 416 64.47 31.44 -65.91
C ARG A 416 64.72 31.14 -67.38
N ASN A 417 64.17 30.04 -67.90
CA ASN A 417 64.34 29.69 -69.32
C ASN A 417 63.57 30.64 -70.26
N LYS A 418 62.40 31.14 -69.84
CA LYS A 418 61.62 32.12 -70.63
C LYS A 418 62.35 33.46 -70.77
N LYS A 419 62.97 33.95 -69.68
CA LYS A 419 63.81 35.18 -69.68
C LYS A 419 65.10 35.05 -70.51
N ARG A 420 65.63 33.83 -70.67
CA ARG A 420 66.82 33.57 -71.49
C ARG A 420 66.50 33.60 -72.99
N HIS A 421 65.30 33.18 -73.39
CA HIS A 421 64.85 33.22 -74.79
C HIS A 421 64.53 34.63 -75.30
N GLU A 422 63.96 35.50 -74.46
CA GLU A 422 63.71 36.91 -74.83
C GLU A 422 65.01 37.71 -75.02
N ARG A 423 66.07 37.42 -74.24
CA ARG A 423 67.39 38.06 -74.41
C ARG A 423 68.13 37.64 -75.69
N THR A 424 67.90 36.43 -76.19
CA THR A 424 68.49 35.98 -77.47
C THR A 424 67.81 36.58 -78.69
N LYS A 425 66.51 36.91 -78.61
CA LYS A 425 65.76 37.58 -79.69
C LYS A 425 66.18 39.04 -79.87
N HIS A 426 66.37 39.78 -78.79
CA HIS A 426 66.81 41.19 -78.88
C HIS A 426 68.25 41.37 -79.36
N LYS A 427 69.11 40.35 -79.27
CA LYS A 427 70.50 40.43 -79.75
C LYS A 427 70.63 40.16 -81.25
N THR A 428 69.64 39.55 -81.90
CA THR A 428 69.66 39.27 -83.34
C THR A 428 69.06 40.39 -84.21
N GLU A 429 68.41 41.38 -83.58
CA GLU A 429 67.69 42.46 -84.27
C GLU A 429 68.48 43.78 -84.32
N LEU A 430 69.64 43.85 -83.66
CA LEU A 430 70.52 45.04 -83.61
C LEU A 430 71.74 44.97 -84.56
N ASP A 431 72.02 43.82 -85.18
CA ASP A 431 73.19 43.65 -86.08
C ASP A 431 72.83 43.81 -87.58
N VAL A 432 71.63 44.30 -87.93
CA VAL A 432 71.15 44.38 -89.34
C VAL A 432 70.95 45.82 -89.84
N GLN A 433 71.36 46.86 -89.08
CA GLN A 433 71.10 48.26 -89.46
C GLN A 433 72.32 49.19 -89.60
N ASP A 434 73.55 48.66 -89.55
CA ASP A 434 74.75 49.38 -90.03
C ASP A 434 75.46 48.53 -91.09
N SER A 435 75.02 48.65 -92.34
CA SER A 435 75.69 48.22 -93.57
C SER A 435 75.29 49.11 -94.72
#